data_AF-A0A2E1MZ48-F1
#
_entry.id   AF-A0A2E1MZ48-F1
#
_cell.length_a   1.000
_cell.length_b   1.000
_cell.length_c   1.000
_cell.angle_alpha   90.00
_cell.angle_beta   90.00
_cell.angle_gamma   90.00
#
_symmetry.space_group_name_H-M   'P 1'
#
loop_
_entity.id
_entity.type
_entity.pdbx_description
1 polymer ?
#
loop_
_entity_poly.entity_id
_entity_poly.type
_entity_poly.pdbx_seq_one_letter_code
_entity_poly.pdbx_strand_id
1 'polypeptide(L)'
;MNDTTINFYEELKKKRIAKKISLKEISEYTKINNKYLEGIENGDFTLLPNVYTRLFLRSYCNYIGIDYNDILDQYEVYTTGEKSSYKKTQKEFEEKNLDKDTPKNIVTTLDLIKTSKNYKEVAITVIAIMFIIILFLIINMID
;
A
#
# COMPACT_ATOMS: atom_id res chain seq x y z
N MET A 1 20.28 -15.70 20.34
CA MET A 1 19.16 -15.68 19.39
C MET A 1 18.68 -14.24 19.33
N ASN A 2 19.09 -13.49 18.31
CA ASN A 2 18.65 -12.10 18.16
C ASN A 2 17.29 -12.14 17.47
N ASP A 3 16.21 -12.08 18.25
CA ASP A 3 14.89 -11.79 17.70
C ASP A 3 14.99 -10.44 16.99
N THR A 4 15.10 -10.51 15.66
CA THR A 4 15.21 -9.33 14.80
C THR A 4 13.84 -8.69 14.81
N THR A 5 13.63 -7.77 15.74
CA THR A 5 12.45 -6.91 15.73
C THR A 5 12.54 -6.10 14.44
N ILE A 6 11.77 -6.53 13.43
CA ILE A 6 11.72 -5.83 12.15
C ILE A 6 11.00 -4.51 12.39
N ASN A 7 11.71 -3.39 12.20
CA ASN A 7 11.09 -2.09 12.28
C ASN A 7 10.10 -1.88 11.13
N PHE A 8 9.04 -1.08 11.36
CA PHE A 8 7.98 -0.85 10.37
C PHE A 8 8.51 -0.38 9.01
N TYR A 9 9.58 0.42 8.99
CA TYR A 9 10.18 0.93 7.76
C TYR A 9 10.88 -0.16 6.93
N GLU A 10 11.48 -1.16 7.58
CA GLU A 10 12.03 -2.34 6.90
C GLU A 10 10.90 -3.21 6.33
N GLU A 11 9.75 -3.29 7.01
CA GLU A 11 8.57 -3.97 6.47
C GLU A 11 8.06 -3.29 5.20
N LEU A 12 7.96 -1.96 5.19
CA LEU A 12 7.56 -1.17 4.02
C LEU A 12 8.46 -1.49 2.81
N LYS A 13 9.78 -1.42 3.00
CA LYS A 13 10.77 -1.78 1.99
C LYS A 13 10.59 -3.21 1.48
N LYS A 14 10.46 -4.18 2.40
CA LYS A 14 10.26 -5.59 2.08
C LYS A 14 9.00 -5.80 1.23
N LYS A 15 7.90 -5.15 1.59
CA LYS A 15 6.61 -5.26 0.86
C LYS A 15 6.69 -4.62 -0.51
N ARG A 16 7.34 -3.45 -0.64
CA ARG A 16 7.58 -2.81 -1.94
C ARG A 16 8.39 -3.73 -2.87
N ILE A 17 9.49 -4.29 -2.37
CA ILE A 17 10.36 -5.20 -3.15
C ILE A 17 9.60 -6.47 -3.55
N ALA A 18 8.80 -7.05 -2.65
CA ALA A 18 7.96 -8.21 -2.96
C ALA A 18 6.95 -7.93 -4.10
N LYS A 19 6.50 -6.68 -4.22
CA LYS A 19 5.64 -6.21 -5.31
C LYS A 19 6.40 -5.75 -6.56
N LYS A 20 7.74 -5.81 -6.55
CA LYS A 20 8.63 -5.35 -7.65
C LYS A 20 8.44 -3.87 -8.03
N ILE A 21 7.99 -3.04 -7.08
CA ILE A 21 7.78 -1.60 -7.27
C ILE A 21 9.11 -0.88 -7.04
N SER A 22 9.48 0.05 -7.93
CA SER A 22 10.67 0.89 -7.72
C SER A 22 10.34 2.17 -6.93
N LEU A 23 11.33 2.74 -6.23
CA LEU A 23 11.15 4.04 -5.57
C LEU A 23 10.84 5.15 -6.58
N LYS A 24 11.45 5.09 -7.77
CA LYS A 24 11.20 6.02 -8.87
C LYS A 24 9.72 6.04 -9.28
N GLU A 25 9.09 4.87 -9.34
CA GLU A 25 7.68 4.71 -9.68
C GLU A 25 6.77 5.37 -8.62
N ILE A 26 7.05 5.14 -7.33
CA ILE A 26 6.33 5.79 -6.22
C ILE A 26 6.52 7.30 -6.30
N SER A 27 7.75 7.78 -6.53
CA SER A 27 8.08 9.20 -6.65
C SER A 27 7.33 9.86 -7.81
N GLU A 28 7.27 9.22 -8.98
CA GLU A 28 6.56 9.73 -10.15
C GLU A 28 5.04 9.87 -9.90
N TYR A 29 4.44 8.91 -9.20
CA TYR A 29 3.01 8.94 -8.87
C TYR A 29 2.69 9.93 -7.74
N THR A 30 3.39 9.81 -6.61
CA THR A 30 3.08 10.57 -5.38
C THR A 30 3.65 11.98 -5.37
N LYS A 31 4.59 12.28 -6.29
CA LYS A 31 5.39 13.52 -6.32
C LYS A 31 6.29 13.72 -5.09
N ILE A 32 6.49 12.68 -4.30
CA ILE A 32 7.44 12.67 -3.19
C ILE A 32 8.82 12.44 -3.77
N ASN A 33 9.78 13.29 -3.43
CA ASN A 33 11.15 13.14 -3.88
C ASN A 33 11.73 11.77 -3.46
N ASN A 34 12.44 11.09 -4.37
CA ASN A 34 13.09 9.81 -4.12
C ASN A 34 13.92 9.78 -2.83
N LYS A 35 14.64 10.87 -2.51
CA LYS A 35 15.45 10.98 -1.30
C LYS A 35 14.64 10.77 -0.02
N TYR A 36 13.38 11.23 0.01
CA TYR A 36 12.52 11.05 1.17
C TYR A 36 11.98 9.62 1.26
N LEU A 37 11.72 8.98 0.12
CA LEU A 37 11.29 7.58 0.10
C LEU A 37 12.43 6.65 0.56
N GLU A 38 13.67 6.95 0.17
CA GLU A 38 14.87 6.30 0.71
C GLU A 38 15.01 6.53 2.21
N GLY A 39 14.81 7.77 2.68
CA GLY A 39 14.79 8.10 4.11
C GLY A 39 13.76 7.28 4.88
N ILE A 40 12.54 7.14 4.36
CA ILE A 40 11.50 6.27 4.93
C ILE A 40 12.01 4.84 5.05
N GLU A 41 12.52 4.24 3.97
CA GLU A 41 12.95 2.83 3.96
C GLU A 41 14.18 2.52 4.80
N ASN A 42 14.99 3.53 5.12
CA ASN A 42 16.17 3.39 5.96
C ASN A 42 15.92 3.81 7.41
N GLY A 43 14.71 4.26 7.74
CA GLY A 43 14.37 4.80 9.06
C GLY A 43 15.03 6.16 9.36
N ASP A 44 15.60 6.83 8.35
CA ASP A 44 16.21 8.15 8.50
C ASP A 44 15.16 9.26 8.29
N PHE A 45 14.33 9.44 9.33
CA PHE A 45 13.30 10.47 9.34
C PHE A 45 13.84 11.89 9.51
N THR A 46 15.14 12.07 9.79
CA THR A 46 15.77 13.39 9.90
C THR A 46 15.86 14.10 8.55
N LEU A 47 15.88 13.33 7.46
CA LEU A 47 15.85 13.84 6.10
C LEU A 47 14.47 14.36 5.68
N LEU A 48 13.42 13.96 6.39
CA LEU A 48 12.05 14.26 6.00
C LEU A 48 11.59 15.61 6.59
N PRO A 49 10.82 16.41 5.84
CA PRO A 49 10.13 17.55 6.41
C PRO A 49 9.14 17.10 7.50
N ASN A 50 9.39 17.48 8.76
CA ASN A 50 8.61 17.03 9.92
C ASN A 50 7.08 17.15 9.75
N VAL A 51 6.61 18.24 9.14
CA VAL A 51 5.16 18.49 8.94
C VAL A 51 4.53 17.50 7.93
N TYR A 52 5.31 16.99 6.98
CA TYR A 52 4.81 16.18 5.86
C TYR A 52 5.09 14.68 6.00
N THR A 53 5.86 14.23 6.99
CA THR A 53 6.24 12.82 7.15
C THR A 53 5.03 11.87 7.17
N ARG A 54 3.97 12.24 7.89
CA ARG A 54 2.73 11.43 7.97
C ARG A 54 2.03 11.33 6.61
N LEU A 55 1.98 12.44 5.87
CA LEU A 55 1.41 12.46 4.51
C LEU A 55 2.22 11.58 3.56
N PHE A 56 3.55 11.61 3.68
CA PHE A 56 4.43 10.80 2.86
C PHE A 56 4.29 9.31 3.18
N LEU A 57 4.24 8.93 4.46
CA LEU A 57 3.98 7.55 4.87
C LEU A 57 2.62 7.05 4.37
N ARG A 58 1.56 7.85 4.52
CA ARG A 58 0.23 7.50 3.99
C ARG A 58 0.27 7.28 2.48
N SER A 59 0.89 8.21 1.74
CA SER A 59 0.99 8.12 0.27
C SER A 59 1.79 6.91 -0.19
N TYR A 60 2.91 6.62 0.49
CA TYR A 60 3.73 5.43 0.25
C TYR A 60 2.91 4.15 0.47
N CYS A 61 2.26 4.02 1.62
CA CYS A 61 1.46 2.84 1.97
C CYS A 61 0.31 2.63 1.00
N ASN A 62 -0.41 3.69 0.64
CA ASN A 62 -1.47 3.65 -0.35
C ASN A 62 -0.96 3.14 -1.71
N TYR A 63 0.19 3.67 -2.17
CA TYR A 63 0.78 3.25 -3.44
C TYR A 63 1.10 1.75 -3.46
N ILE A 64 1.72 1.25 -2.39
CA ILE A 64 2.05 -0.17 -2.30
C ILE A 64 0.90 -1.03 -1.77
N GLY A 65 -0.31 -0.47 -1.60
CA GLY A 65 -1.52 -1.19 -1.20
C GLY A 65 -1.46 -1.83 0.19
N ILE A 66 -0.97 -1.09 1.18
CA ILE A 66 -0.94 -1.48 2.60
C ILE A 66 -1.77 -0.49 3.42
N ASP A 67 -2.43 -0.97 4.47
CA ASP A 67 -3.11 -0.10 5.44
C ASP A 67 -2.10 0.78 6.18
N TYR A 68 -2.20 2.10 5.99
CA TYR A 68 -1.30 3.06 6.62
C TYR A 68 -1.57 3.24 8.11
N ASN A 69 -2.74 2.84 8.64
CA ASN A 69 -3.11 3.15 10.02
C ASN A 69 -2.13 2.54 11.02
N ASP A 70 -1.76 1.27 10.83
CA ASP A 70 -0.82 0.58 11.71
C ASP A 70 0.60 1.14 11.56
N ILE A 71 1.00 1.51 10.33
CA ILE A 71 2.29 2.14 10.04
C ILE A 71 2.41 3.51 10.72
N LEU A 72 1.35 4.32 10.69
CA LEU A 72 1.34 5.62 11.36
C LEU A 72 1.36 5.49 12.89
N ASP A 73 0.69 4.48 13.45
CA ASP A 73 0.75 4.19 14.88
C ASP A 73 2.18 3.77 15.30
N GLN A 74 2.83 2.91 14.51
CA GLN A 74 4.21 2.48 14.74
C GLN A 74 5.21 3.65 14.58
N TYR A 75 5.00 4.53 13.60
CA TYR A 75 5.81 5.75 13.43
C TYR A 75 5.67 6.71 14.62
N GLU A 76 4.47 6.86 15.18
CA GLU A 76 4.27 7.70 16.36
C GLU A 76 5.00 7.13 17.57
N VAL A 77 4.87 5.82 17.82
CA VAL A 77 5.60 5.16 18.91
C VAL A 77 7.11 5.29 18.70
N TYR A 78 7.57 5.18 17.46
CA TYR A 78 8.98 5.34 17.11
C TYR A 78 9.52 6.76 17.38
N THR A 79 8.69 7.80 17.24
CA THR A 79 9.12 9.20 17.37
C THR A 79 8.84 9.82 18.74
N THR A 80 7.78 9.39 19.41
CA THR A 80 7.31 9.99 20.68
C THR A 80 7.32 9.01 21.85
N GLY A 81 7.43 7.70 21.59
CA GLY A 81 7.27 6.66 22.60
C GLY A 81 5.81 6.32 22.95
N GLU A 82 4.83 7.05 22.39
CA GLU A 82 3.41 6.87 22.69
C GLU A 82 2.58 6.65 21.41
N LYS A 83 1.42 5.99 21.54
CA LYS A 83 0.45 5.92 20.43
C LYS A 83 -0.40 7.18 20.44
N SER A 84 -0.47 7.89 19.31
CA SER A 84 -1.27 9.11 19.19
C SER A 84 -2.77 8.82 19.35
N SER A 85 -3.45 9.63 20.15
CA SER A 85 -4.91 9.63 20.29
C SER A 85 -5.66 10.19 19.06
N TYR A 86 -4.93 10.61 18.00
CA TYR A 86 -5.49 11.20 16.78
C TYR A 86 -6.55 10.31 16.08
N LYS A 87 -6.47 8.98 16.26
CA LYS A 87 -7.47 8.01 15.78
C LYS A 87 -8.89 8.27 16.29
N LYS A 88 -9.06 8.93 17.44
CA LYS A 88 -10.38 9.26 18.01
C LYS A 88 -11.06 10.41 17.26
N THR A 89 -10.31 11.43 16.86
CA THR A 89 -10.85 12.65 16.25
C THR A 89 -11.32 12.45 14.79
N GLN A 90 -10.67 11.59 13.99
CA GLN A 90 -11.08 11.35 12.59
C GLN A 90 -12.31 10.42 12.47
N LYS A 91 -12.40 9.36 13.28
CA LYS A 91 -13.58 8.49 13.31
C LYS A 91 -14.85 9.22 13.74
N GLU A 92 -14.75 10.10 14.74
CA GLU A 92 -15.86 10.97 15.16
C GLU A 92 -16.24 12.00 14.09
N PHE A 93 -15.31 12.45 13.23
CA PHE A 93 -15.61 13.35 12.12
C PHE A 93 -16.24 12.63 10.93
N GLU A 94 -15.85 11.39 10.63
CA GLU A 94 -16.46 10.59 9.55
C GLU A 94 -17.86 10.06 9.94
N GLU A 95 -18.08 9.66 11.20
CA GLU A 95 -19.40 9.19 11.65
C GLU A 95 -20.43 10.32 11.83
N LYS A 96 -19.99 11.54 12.19
CA LYS A 96 -20.90 12.67 12.49
C LYS A 96 -21.36 13.45 11.24
N ASN A 97 -20.81 13.17 10.06
CA ASN A 97 -21.17 13.82 8.79
C ASN A 97 -22.06 12.94 7.89
N LEU A 98 -22.68 11.87 8.42
CA LEU A 98 -23.54 10.97 7.63
C LEU A 98 -25.00 11.43 7.47
N ASP A 99 -25.36 12.65 7.89
CA ASP A 99 -26.71 13.18 7.67
C ASP A 99 -26.71 14.64 7.19
N LYS A 100 -27.29 14.82 6.00
CA LYS A 100 -27.85 16.04 5.36
C LYS A 100 -26.90 16.93 4.53
N ASP A 101 -27.11 16.80 3.21
CA ASP A 101 -27.10 17.88 2.20
C ASP A 101 -25.75 18.44 1.73
N THR A 102 -24.80 17.57 1.40
CA THR A 102 -23.64 17.91 0.57
C THR A 102 -23.77 17.30 -0.83
N PRO A 103 -23.49 18.06 -1.91
CA PRO A 103 -23.61 17.55 -3.27
C PRO A 103 -22.68 16.36 -3.45
N LYS A 104 -23.29 15.22 -3.78
CA LYS A 104 -22.71 13.89 -3.95
C LYS A 104 -21.80 13.79 -5.17
N ASN A 105 -20.77 14.64 -5.25
CA ASN A 105 -19.82 14.71 -6.37
C ASN A 105 -18.38 15.02 -5.94
N ILE A 106 -17.89 14.56 -4.78
CA ILE A 106 -16.43 14.47 -4.51
C ILE A 106 -16.04 13.11 -3.87
N VAL A 107 -17.00 12.22 -3.59
CA VAL A 107 -16.75 10.84 -3.14
C VAL A 107 -17.24 9.87 -4.22
N THR A 108 -16.54 9.77 -5.35
CA THR A 108 -16.87 8.77 -6.40
C THR A 108 -15.68 8.37 -7.29
N THR A 109 -14.51 8.11 -6.70
CA THR A 109 -13.47 7.34 -7.42
C THR A 109 -12.87 6.19 -6.60
N LEU A 110 -13.13 6.12 -5.30
CA LEU A 110 -12.52 5.11 -4.42
C LEU A 110 -13.47 4.00 -3.92
N ASP A 111 -14.79 4.13 -4.11
CA ASP A 111 -15.76 3.06 -3.80
C ASP A 111 -16.10 2.14 -5.00
N LEU A 112 -15.51 2.38 -6.18
CA LEU A 112 -15.65 1.48 -7.33
C LEU A 112 -14.54 0.42 -7.43
N ILE A 113 -13.55 0.44 -6.52
CA ILE A 113 -12.47 -0.57 -6.46
C ILE A 113 -12.59 -1.41 -5.18
N LYS A 114 -13.81 -1.53 -4.65
CA LYS A 114 -14.19 -2.64 -3.76
C LYS A 114 -14.91 -3.71 -4.57
N THR A 115 -14.39 -4.04 -5.74
CA THR A 115 -14.91 -5.12 -6.58
C THR A 115 -14.23 -6.43 -6.23
N SER A 116 -15.07 -7.42 -5.97
CA SER A 116 -14.80 -8.72 -5.40
C SER A 116 -13.70 -9.53 -6.07
N LYS A 117 -13.00 -10.27 -5.23
CA LYS A 117 -12.15 -11.43 -5.52
C LYS A 117 -12.76 -12.39 -6.57
N ASN A 118 -12.33 -12.30 -7.83
CA ASN A 118 -12.47 -13.40 -8.82
C ASN A 118 -11.11 -13.94 -9.31
N TYR A 119 -10.03 -13.75 -8.53
CA TYR A 119 -8.71 -14.29 -8.88
C TYR A 119 -8.70 -15.83 -8.97
N LYS A 120 -9.65 -16.51 -8.32
CA LYS A 120 -9.84 -17.97 -8.44
C LYS A 120 -10.39 -18.36 -9.81
N GLU A 121 -11.31 -17.58 -10.37
CA GLU A 121 -11.85 -17.83 -11.72
C GLU A 121 -10.81 -17.48 -12.80
N VAL A 122 -10.07 -16.38 -12.62
CA VAL A 122 -8.97 -16.00 -13.52
C VAL A 122 -7.83 -17.03 -13.50
N ALA A 123 -7.52 -17.63 -12.35
CA ALA A 123 -6.49 -18.67 -12.28
C ALA A 123 -6.88 -19.95 -13.04
N ILE A 124 -8.16 -20.35 -12.99
CA ILE A 124 -8.65 -21.56 -13.67
C ILE A 124 -8.59 -21.39 -15.19
N THR A 125 -8.97 -20.23 -15.73
CA THR A 125 -8.93 -19.99 -17.18
C THR A 125 -7.52 -19.97 -17.74
N VAL A 126 -6.56 -19.39 -17.01
CA VAL A 126 -5.14 -19.39 -17.42
C VAL A 126 -4.57 -20.81 -17.46
N ILE A 127 -4.90 -21.65 -16.48
CA ILE A 127 -4.46 -23.07 -16.45
C ILE A 127 -5.04 -23.84 -17.64
N ALA A 128 -6.32 -23.63 -17.97
CA ALA A 128 -6.96 -24.30 -19.11
C ALA A 128 -6.31 -23.91 -20.45
N ILE A 129 -5.98 -22.63 -20.65
CA ILE A 129 -5.30 -22.16 -21.86
C ILE A 129 -3.89 -22.76 -21.98
N MET A 130 -3.14 -22.82 -20.87
CA MET A 130 -1.81 -23.45 -20.86
C MET A 130 -1.88 -24.93 -21.25
N PHE A 131 -2.88 -25.66 -20.76
CA PHE A 131 -3.06 -27.07 -21.09
C PHE A 131 -3.35 -27.30 -22.58
N ILE A 132 -4.18 -26.45 -23.19
CA ILE A 132 -4.49 -26.50 -24.63
C ILE A 132 -3.21 -26.25 -25.46
N ILE A 133 -2.41 -25.26 -25.08
CA ILE A 133 -1.14 -24.95 -25.77
C ILE A 133 -0.17 -26.13 -25.68
N ILE A 134 -0.05 -26.76 -24.51
CA ILE A 134 0.83 -27.93 -24.32
C ILE A 134 0.36 -29.11 -25.19
N LEU A 135 -0.94 -29.40 -25.24
CA LEU A 135 -1.49 -30.45 -26.10
C LEU A 135 -1.20 -30.20 -27.58
N PHE A 136 -1.37 -28.95 -28.04
CA PHE A 136 -1.05 -28.57 -29.41
C PHE A 136 0.42 -28.80 -29.74
N LEU A 137 1.35 -28.45 -28.84
CA LEU A 137 2.77 -28.69 -29.03
C LEU A 137 3.11 -30.18 -29.11
N ILE A 138 2.47 -31.02 -28.29
CA ILE A 138 2.70 -32.47 -28.31
C ILE A 138 2.23 -33.09 -29.62
N ILE A 139 1.07 -32.67 -30.14
CA ILE A 139 0.54 -33.18 -31.42
C ILE A 139 1.52 -32.85 -32.55
N ASN A 140 1.96 -31.59 -32.65
CA ASN A 140 2.92 -31.17 -33.67
C ASN A 140 4.34 -31.75 -33.48
N MET A 141 4.62 -32.42 -32.37
CA MET A 141 5.89 -33.11 -32.12
C MET A 141 5.85 -34.58 -32.58
N ILE A 142 4.64 -35.14 -32.76
CA ILE A 142 4.42 -36.55 -33.13
C ILE A 142 4.28 -36.71 -34.65
N ASP A 143 3.78 -35.68 -35.34
CA ASP A 143 3.82 -35.55 -36.81
C ASP A 143 5.21 -35.12 -37.31
#